data_AF-A0A8H4QMH0-F1
#
_entry.id   AF-A0A8H4QMH0-F1
#
_cell.length_a   1.000
_cell.length_b   1.000
_cell.length_c   1.000
_cell.angle_alpha   90.00
_cell.angle_beta   90.00
_cell.angle_gamma   90.00
#
_symmetry.space_group_name_H-M   'P 1'
#
loop_
_entity.id
_entity.type
_entity.pdbx_description
1 polymer ?
#
loop_
_entity_poly.entity_id
_entity_poly.type
_entity_poly.pdbx_seq_one_letter_code
_entity_poly.pdbx_strand_id
1 'polypeptide(L)'
;MARLSTSAGAAAPVPDPTSVNLNRMLARLQQILITPHPETESRLRASSLEREKVGKNLDYANSLILRLEQDAQNIKIPAKRQDTQAELFRKREIILRLEERLQELNEV
;
A
#
# COMPACT_ATOMS: atom_id res chain seq x y z
N MET A 1 -18.74 12.29 49.89
CA MET A 1 -18.44 12.86 48.55
C MET A 1 -17.66 11.83 47.74
N ALA A 2 -18.35 11.06 46.90
CA ALA A 2 -17.74 10.06 46.02
C ALA A 2 -17.42 10.71 44.67
N ARG A 3 -16.15 10.62 44.25
CA ARG A 3 -15.68 11.15 42.97
C ARG A 3 -15.76 10.01 41.96
N LEU A 4 -16.77 10.04 41.09
CA LEU A 4 -16.82 9.12 39.96
C LEU A 4 -15.70 9.50 38.99
N SER A 5 -14.66 8.68 38.94
CA SER A 5 -13.64 8.75 37.91
C SER A 5 -14.23 8.14 36.64
N THR A 6 -14.69 8.99 35.73
CA THR A 6 -15.01 8.59 34.36
C THR A 6 -13.68 8.32 33.64
N SER A 7 -13.36 7.04 33.46
CA SER A 7 -12.31 6.62 32.53
C SER A 7 -12.82 6.90 31.13
N ALA A 8 -12.41 8.03 30.56
CA ALA A 8 -12.56 8.30 29.14
C ALA A 8 -11.94 7.13 28.37
N GLY A 9 -12.78 6.31 27.76
CA GLY A 9 -12.36 5.17 26.96
C GLY A 9 -11.36 5.64 25.91
N ALA A 10 -10.19 5.00 25.88
CA ALA A 10 -9.18 5.23 24.86
C ALA A 10 -9.82 4.94 23.50
N ALA A 11 -10.21 5.99 22.78
CA ALA A 11 -10.63 5.87 21.39
C ALA A 11 -9.48 5.21 20.64
N ALA A 12 -9.76 4.07 19.99
CA ALA A 12 -8.78 3.39 19.16
C ALA A 12 -8.21 4.41 18.15
N PRO A 13 -6.89 4.45 17.94
CA PRO A 13 -6.29 5.41 17.03
C PRO A 13 -6.88 5.21 15.63
N VAL A 14 -7.45 6.28 15.08
CA VAL A 14 -7.96 6.29 13.71
C VAL A 14 -6.81 5.93 12.77
N PRO A 15 -6.96 4.92 11.91
CA PRO A 15 -5.90 4.53 10.98
C PRO A 15 -5.62 5.67 10.01
N ASP A 16 -4.35 5.95 9.78
CA ASP A 16 -3.93 6.99 8.85
C ASP A 16 -4.52 6.72 7.44
N PRO A 17 -5.24 7.70 6.85
CA PRO A 17 -5.86 7.53 5.54
C PRO A 17 -4.84 7.17 4.44
N THR A 18 -3.59 7.62 4.55
CA THR A 18 -2.53 7.31 3.58
C THR A 18 -2.23 5.81 3.59
N SER A 19 -2.05 5.22 4.77
CA SER A 19 -1.86 3.78 4.95
C SER A 19 -3.06 2.96 4.44
N VAL A 20 -4.29 3.39 4.73
CA VAL A 20 -5.50 2.71 4.23
C VAL A 20 -5.56 2.75 2.70
N ASN A 21 -5.25 3.88 2.10
CA ASN A 21 -5.24 4.05 0.65
C ASN A 21 -4.17 3.18 -0.01
N LEU A 22 -2.96 3.13 0.54
CA LEU A 22 -1.90 2.25 0.05
C LEU A 22 -2.33 0.78 0.12
N ASN A 23 -2.88 0.32 1.25
CA ASN A 23 -3.34 -1.07 1.40
C ASN A 23 -4.37 -1.46 0.36
N ARG A 24 -5.38 -0.60 0.13
CA ARG A 24 -6.40 -0.83 -0.89
C ARG A 24 -5.82 -0.80 -2.31
N MET A 25 -4.82 0.04 -2.56
CA MET A 25 -4.15 0.11 -3.85
C MET A 25 -3.36 -1.16 -4.13
N LEU A 26 -2.54 -1.60 -3.19
CA LEU A 26 -1.74 -2.83 -3.33
C LEU A 26 -2.61 -4.06 -3.52
N ALA A 27 -3.70 -4.19 -2.76
CA ALA A 27 -4.64 -5.31 -2.92
C ALA A 27 -5.24 -5.36 -4.35
N ARG A 28 -5.64 -4.21 -4.89
CA ARG A 28 -6.16 -4.14 -6.28
C ARG A 28 -5.08 -4.43 -7.31
N LEU A 29 -3.87 -3.89 -7.14
CA LEU A 29 -2.77 -4.14 -8.07
C LEU A 29 -2.34 -5.61 -8.07
N GLN A 30 -2.34 -6.28 -6.92
CA GLN A 30 -2.10 -7.72 -6.84
C GLN A 30 -3.15 -8.54 -7.60
N GLN A 31 -4.43 -8.18 -7.48
CA GLN A 31 -5.50 -8.82 -8.25
C GLN A 31 -5.38 -8.55 -9.77
N ILE A 32 -4.79 -7.43 -10.17
CA ILE A 32 -4.63 -7.06 -11.59
C ILE A 32 -3.38 -7.71 -12.20
N LEU A 33 -2.27 -7.81 -11.46
CA LEU A 33 -0.97 -8.21 -12.01
C LEU A 33 -0.54 -9.63 -11.63
N ILE A 34 -0.82 -10.08 -10.40
CA ILE A 34 -0.31 -11.35 -9.86
C ILE A 34 -1.35 -12.46 -10.01
N THR A 35 -2.62 -12.17 -9.72
CA THR A 35 -3.73 -13.12 -9.88
C THR A 35 -4.84 -12.56 -10.77
N PRO A 36 -4.54 -12.17 -12.02
CA PRO A 36 -5.54 -11.61 -12.93
C PRO A 36 -6.61 -12.63 -13.29
N HIS A 37 -7.85 -12.14 -13.40
CA HIS A 37 -8.90 -12.86 -14.12
C HIS A 37 -8.48 -13.00 -15.61
N PRO A 38 -8.86 -14.09 -16.32
CA PRO A 38 -8.47 -14.30 -17.72
C PRO A 38 -8.75 -13.12 -18.66
N GLU A 39 -9.89 -12.45 -18.48
CA GLU A 39 -10.25 -11.26 -19.25
C GLU A 39 -9.28 -10.09 -18.98
N THR A 40 -8.91 -9.87 -17.71
CA THR A 40 -7.96 -8.83 -17.33
C THR A 40 -6.57 -9.12 -17.89
N GLU A 41 -6.08 -10.36 -17.81
CA GLU A 41 -4.81 -10.76 -18.40
C GLU A 41 -4.79 -10.52 -19.92
N SER A 42 -5.87 -10.92 -20.62
CA SER A 42 -6.00 -10.71 -22.07
C SER A 42 -5.97 -9.22 -22.42
N ARG A 43 -6.71 -8.38 -21.68
CA ARG A 43 -6.73 -6.92 -21.86
C ARG A 43 -5.36 -6.29 -21.61
N LEU A 44 -4.64 -6.71 -20.57
CA LEU A 44 -3.30 -6.20 -20.25
C LEU A 44 -2.28 -6.57 -21.33
N ARG A 45 -2.34 -7.78 -21.89
CA ARG A 45 -1.44 -8.18 -22.99
C ARG A 45 -1.76 -7.45 -24.29
N ALA A 46 -3.04 -7.26 -24.60
CA ALA A 46 -3.46 -6.64 -25.86
C ALA A 46 -3.32 -5.10 -25.89
N SER A 47 -3.31 -4.42 -24.74
CA SER A 47 -3.36 -2.95 -24.68
C SER A 47 -2.26 -2.33 -23.83
N SER A 48 -1.34 -1.61 -24.48
CA SER A 48 -0.33 -0.80 -23.81
C SER A 48 -0.94 0.32 -22.96
N LEU A 49 -2.09 0.87 -23.36
CA LEU A 49 -2.81 1.89 -22.59
C LEU A 49 -3.28 1.34 -21.23
N GLU A 50 -3.75 0.09 -21.18
CA GLU A 50 -4.13 -0.53 -19.90
C GLU A 50 -2.90 -0.76 -19.02
N ARG A 51 -1.76 -1.16 -19.60
CA ARG A 51 -0.49 -1.27 -18.87
C ARG A 51 -0.01 0.09 -18.35
N GLU A 52 -0.14 1.15 -19.13
CA GLU A 52 0.20 2.52 -18.70
C GLU A 52 -0.64 2.98 -17.51
N LYS A 53 -1.96 2.73 -17.53
CA LYS A 53 -2.84 3.05 -16.39
C LYS A 53 -2.42 2.30 -15.12
N VAL A 54 -2.03 1.04 -15.24
CA VAL A 54 -1.49 0.26 -14.12
C VAL A 54 -0.16 0.85 -13.63
N GLY A 55 0.72 1.25 -14.55
CA GLY A 55 1.96 1.97 -14.23
C GLY A 55 1.71 3.24 -13.42
N LYS A 56 0.75 4.08 -13.81
CA LYS A 56 0.38 5.28 -13.03
C LYS A 56 -0.12 4.97 -11.62
N ASN A 57 -0.81 3.85 -11.44
CA ASN A 57 -1.23 3.40 -10.11
C ASN A 57 -0.03 2.94 -9.25
N LEU A 58 0.98 2.31 -9.86
CA LEU A 58 2.24 1.96 -9.19
C LEU A 58 3.05 3.20 -8.80
N ASP A 59 3.18 4.18 -9.70
CA ASP A 59 3.81 5.48 -9.41
C ASP A 59 3.16 6.15 -8.19
N TYR A 60 1.83 6.13 -8.15
CA TYR A 60 1.10 6.67 -7.02
C TYR A 60 1.31 5.86 -5.73
N ALA A 61 1.34 4.53 -5.80
CA ALA A 61 1.66 3.68 -4.65
C ALA A 61 3.08 3.97 -4.09
N ASN A 62 4.06 4.20 -4.98
CA ASN A 62 5.42 4.63 -4.63
C ASN A 62 5.42 5.99 -3.90
N SER A 63 4.59 6.94 -4.35
CA SER A 63 4.44 8.22 -3.65
C SER A 63 3.86 8.08 -2.23
N LEU A 64 2.89 7.18 -2.05
CA LEU A 64 2.26 6.93 -0.76
C LEU A 64 3.21 6.24 0.22
N ILE A 65 3.95 5.22 -0.23
CA ILE A 65 4.89 4.50 0.64
C ILE A 65 6.05 5.41 1.06
N LEU A 66 6.58 6.24 0.16
CA LEU A 66 7.62 7.21 0.48
C LEU A 66 7.17 8.19 1.56
N ARG A 67 5.94 8.70 1.46
CA ARG A 67 5.36 9.57 2.48
C ARG A 67 5.23 8.87 3.82
N LEU A 68 4.71 7.65 3.83
CA LEU A 68 4.54 6.86 5.06
C LEU A 68 5.88 6.57 5.74
N GLU A 69 6.95 6.35 4.98
CA GLU A 69 8.29 6.13 5.52
C GLU A 69 8.87 7.38 6.15
N GLN A 70 8.66 8.55 5.53
CA GLN A 70 9.01 9.84 6.12
C GLN A 70 8.22 10.07 7.42
N ASP A 71 6.92 9.82 7.42
CA ASP A 71 6.07 9.95 8.60
C ASP A 71 6.49 8.98 9.71
N ALA A 72 6.91 7.76 9.35
CA ALA A 72 7.39 6.75 10.30
C ALA A 72 8.66 7.19 11.05
N GLN A 73 9.50 8.05 10.47
CA GLN A 73 10.68 8.60 11.16
C GLN A 73 10.29 9.44 12.39
N ASN A 74 9.09 10.03 12.39
CA ASN A 74 8.59 10.88 13.47
C ASN A 74 7.97 10.08 14.64
N ILE A 75 7.85 8.75 14.53
CA ILE A 75 7.28 7.90 15.60
C ILE A 75 8.23 7.87 16.80
N LYS A 76 7.79 8.42 17.94
CA LYS A 76 8.63 8.53 19.15
C LYS A 76 8.90 7.19 19.84
N ILE A 77 7.96 6.26 19.79
CA ILE A 77 8.04 4.95 20.47
C ILE A 77 8.91 4.00 19.62
N PRO A 78 10.09 3.56 20.09
CA PRO A 78 11.01 2.76 19.28
C PRO A 78 10.42 1.46 18.73
N ALA A 79 9.74 0.67 19.57
CA ALA A 79 9.10 -0.58 19.15
C ALA A 79 8.08 -0.35 18.02
N LYS A 80 7.17 0.63 18.22
CA LYS A 80 6.17 1.00 17.20
C LYS A 80 6.82 1.47 15.89
N ARG A 81 7.92 2.21 15.98
CA ARG A 81 8.67 2.67 14.81
C ARG A 81 9.23 1.49 14.03
N GLN A 82 9.85 0.53 14.73
CA GLN A 82 10.40 -0.68 14.13
C GLN A 82 9.31 -1.54 13.48
N ASP A 83 8.18 -1.75 14.15
CA ASP A 83 7.04 -2.48 13.59
C ASP A 83 6.51 -1.80 12.32
N THR A 84 6.36 -0.47 12.35
CA THR A 84 5.91 0.31 11.20
C THR A 84 6.89 0.22 10.03
N GLN A 85 8.20 0.33 10.30
CA GLN A 85 9.23 0.18 9.27
C GLN A 85 9.25 -1.22 8.65
N ALA A 86 9.08 -2.26 9.46
CA ALA A 86 9.01 -3.64 8.97
C ALA A 86 7.76 -3.85 8.09
N GLU A 87 6.62 -3.26 8.45
CA GLU A 87 5.42 -3.30 7.61
C GLU A 87 5.63 -2.58 6.28
N LEU A 88 6.20 -1.37 6.30
CA LEU A 88 6.48 -0.59 5.09
C LEU A 88 7.50 -1.30 4.19
N PHE A 89 8.52 -1.94 4.76
CA PHE A 89 9.47 -2.75 4.01
C PHE A 89 8.78 -3.87 3.22
N ARG A 90 7.88 -4.64 3.86
CA ARG A 90 7.10 -5.69 3.17
C ARG A 90 6.22 -5.12 2.06
N LYS A 91 5.67 -3.92 2.24
CA LYS A 91 4.88 -3.25 1.20
C LYS A 91 5.75 -2.82 0.01
N ARG A 92 6.99 -2.39 0.24
CA ARG A 92 7.96 -2.14 -0.84
C ARG A 92 8.25 -3.39 -1.64
N GLU A 93 8.49 -4.52 -0.98
CA GLU A 93 8.72 -5.80 -1.67
C GLU A 93 7.53 -6.20 -2.55
N ILE A 94 6.30 -5.94 -2.09
CA ILE A 94 5.10 -6.14 -2.91
C ILE A 94 5.10 -5.23 -4.14
N ILE A 95 5.41 -3.93 -3.97
CA ILE A 95 5.45 -2.98 -5.09
C ILE A 95 6.49 -3.40 -6.12
N LEU A 96 7.70 -3.76 -5.69
CA LEU A 96 8.77 -4.22 -6.58
C LEU A 96 8.33 -5.42 -7.41
N ARG A 97 7.72 -6.43 -6.79
CA ARG A 97 7.20 -7.59 -7.51
C ARG A 97 6.11 -7.24 -8.52
N LEU A 98 5.28 -6.23 -8.22
CA LEU A 98 4.25 -5.74 -9.15
C LEU A 98 4.88 -4.99 -10.34
N GLU A 99 5.92 -4.20 -10.09
CA GLU A 99 6.68 -3.49 -11.13
C GLU A 99 7.39 -4.48 -12.07
N GLU A 100 8.06 -5.50 -11.53
CA GLU A 100 8.67 -6.59 -12.30
C GLU A 100 7.63 -7.25 -13.21
N ARG A 101 6.46 -7.60 -12.67
CA ARG A 101 5.39 -8.22 -13.43
C ARG A 101 4.83 -7.30 -14.53
N LEU A 102 4.71 -6.01 -14.27
CA LEU A 102 4.29 -5.04 -15.28
C LEU A 102 5.36 -4.89 -16.37
N GLN A 103 6.64 -4.93 -16.01
CA GLN A 103 7.74 -4.90 -16.96
C GLN A 103 7.70 -6.12 -17.89
N GLU A 104 7.52 -7.33 -17.36
CA GLU A 104 7.34 -8.53 -18.18
C GLU A 104 6.20 -8.37 -19.20
N LEU A 105 5.07 -7.78 -18.79
CA LEU A 105 3.93 -7.53 -19.67
C LEU A 105 4.21 -6.46 -20.74
N ASN A 106 5.16 -5.55 -20.50
CA ASN A 106 5.57 -4.54 -21.48
C ASN A 106 6.55 -5.09 -22.54
N GLU A 107 7.19 -6.22 -22.25
CA GLU A 107 8.11 -6.91 -23.18
C GLU A 107 7.38 -7.88 -24.12
N VAL A 108 6.06 -8.05 -23.96
CA VAL A 108 5.16 -8.83 -24.85
C VAL A 108 4.56 -7.95 -25.93
#